data_AF-Q5E423-F1
#
_entry.id   AF-Q5E423-F1
#
_cell.length_a   1.000
_cell.length_b   1.000
_cell.length_c   1.000
_cell.angle_alpha   90.00
_cell.angle_beta   90.00
_cell.angle_gamma   90.00
#
_symmetry.space_group_name_H-M   'P 1'
#
loop_
_entity.id
_entity.type
_entity.pdbx_description
1 polymer ?
#
loop_
_entity_poly.entity_id
_entity_poly.type
_entity_poly.pdbx_seq_one_letter_code
_entity_poly.pdbx_strand_id
1 'polypeptide(L)'
;MKKFARAAVLMVLVFGRPQAQAASLLEHIEPDYQESNQSEIDHHHVLHSLNGLLSIDSWNHFSHQPYNDFDILSSKAHQAQHELENICKQTALISNSQTQFAGVKNNERAKIKIEQELSGQVNQLTDIARATVVADSIPDLVTAYEALNRETTVVSVTNRFSQPAKSGYRDIKLLVELPKTKLIAEIQLHLKDIADVKNGVEHKIYEEIQSMERLAFVENRTFTEFEEARFTKLRGLSQSLYTNAWQSYLPAQAFA
;
A
#
# COMPACT_ATOMS: atom_id res chain seq x y z
N MET A 1 36.35 77.30 -1.24
CA MET A 1 35.62 78.10 -2.26
C MET A 1 34.13 77.87 -2.09
N LYS A 2 33.37 78.98 -2.13
CA LYS A 2 31.90 79.13 -2.21
C LYS A 2 31.02 78.69 -1.03
N LYS A 3 30.57 79.73 -0.30
CA LYS A 3 29.39 79.83 0.57
C LYS A 3 28.13 80.06 -0.30
N PHE A 4 26.95 79.72 0.22
CA PHE A 4 25.75 80.58 0.40
C PHE A 4 24.42 79.81 0.28
N ALA A 5 23.53 80.17 1.20
CA ALA A 5 22.16 79.73 1.39
C ALA A 5 21.14 80.75 0.84
N ARG A 6 19.82 80.44 1.02
CA ARG A 6 18.59 81.27 0.86
C ARG A 6 17.96 81.16 -0.56
N ALA A 7 16.65 81.13 -0.80
CA ALA A 7 15.39 81.52 -0.12
C ALA A 7 14.24 80.66 -0.75
N ALA A 8 13.19 80.16 -0.09
CA ALA A 8 12.04 80.75 0.62
C ALA A 8 10.92 81.38 -0.27
N VAL A 9 9.69 80.86 -0.10
CA VAL A 9 8.33 81.50 -0.20
C VAL A 9 7.72 81.68 -1.62
N LEU A 10 6.42 81.63 -1.92
CA LEU A 10 5.14 81.04 -1.44
C LEU A 10 4.04 81.67 -2.35
N MET A 11 2.86 81.03 -2.48
CA MET A 11 1.58 81.58 -3.00
C MET A 11 1.45 81.77 -4.54
N VAL A 12 0.37 81.39 -5.24
CA VAL A 12 -1.07 81.67 -5.01
C VAL A 12 -1.98 80.58 -5.64
N LEU A 13 -3.09 80.30 -4.94
CA LEU A 13 -4.28 79.55 -5.34
C LEU A 13 -5.17 80.34 -6.31
N VAL A 14 -5.77 79.69 -7.33
CA VAL A 14 -7.09 80.09 -7.87
C VAL A 14 -7.92 78.85 -8.19
N PHE A 15 -9.20 78.95 -7.81
CA PHE A 15 -10.27 77.97 -7.78
C PHE A 15 -10.79 77.49 -9.14
N GLY A 16 -11.33 76.27 -9.16
CA GLY A 16 -12.31 75.81 -10.15
C GLY A 16 -12.71 74.35 -9.97
N ARG A 17 -13.81 74.08 -9.24
CA ARG A 17 -14.45 72.74 -9.22
C ARG A 17 -15.25 72.54 -10.51
N PRO A 18 -15.33 71.30 -11.00
CA PRO A 18 -16.65 70.69 -11.09
C PRO A 18 -16.68 69.33 -10.37
N GLN A 19 -17.80 69.05 -9.71
CA GLN A 19 -18.10 67.75 -9.14
C GLN A 19 -18.38 66.77 -10.28
N ALA A 20 -17.72 65.62 -10.27
CA ALA A 20 -18.14 64.44 -10.99
C ALA A 20 -18.09 63.25 -10.03
N GLN A 21 -19.16 62.46 -10.07
CA GLN A 21 -19.54 61.46 -9.10
C GLN A 21 -18.60 60.26 -9.04
N ALA A 22 -18.64 59.60 -7.89
CA ALA A 22 -17.88 58.43 -7.51
C ALA A 22 -18.11 57.22 -8.42
N ALA A 23 -17.03 56.50 -8.73
CA ALA A 23 -17.06 55.07 -8.94
C ALA A 23 -15.93 54.48 -8.09
N SER A 24 -16.32 53.76 -7.04
CA SER A 24 -15.42 52.97 -6.20
C SER A 24 -14.76 51.88 -7.04
N LEU A 25 -13.44 51.93 -7.16
CA LEU A 25 -12.64 50.81 -7.64
C LEU A 25 -12.52 49.80 -6.48
N LEU A 26 -13.56 49.00 -6.29
CA LEU A 26 -13.44 47.74 -5.56
C LEU A 26 -12.79 46.77 -6.53
N GLU A 27 -11.48 46.63 -6.41
CA GLU A 27 -10.71 45.56 -7.02
C GLU A 27 -11.26 44.25 -6.45
N HIS A 28 -12.04 43.55 -7.28
CA HIS A 28 -12.58 42.24 -6.99
C HIS A 28 -11.39 41.27 -7.02
N ILE A 29 -10.81 40.99 -5.85
CA ILE A 29 -10.02 39.78 -5.67
C ILE A 29 -11.06 38.65 -5.59
N GLU A 30 -11.34 38.01 -6.74
CA GLU A 30 -12.03 36.72 -6.73
C GLU A 30 -11.13 35.69 -6.04
N PRO A 31 -11.64 34.92 -5.07
CA PRO A 31 -10.87 33.84 -4.49
C PRO A 31 -10.96 32.63 -5.42
N ASP A 32 -9.93 32.39 -6.22
CA ASP A 32 -9.68 31.17 -7.01
C ASP A 32 -9.37 29.93 -6.12
N TYR A 33 -9.88 29.92 -4.88
CA TYR A 33 -9.57 28.95 -3.83
C TYR A 33 -10.64 27.87 -3.64
N GLN A 34 -11.80 27.99 -4.30
CA GLN A 34 -12.91 27.05 -4.12
C GLN A 34 -12.97 25.94 -5.18
N GLU A 35 -12.67 26.21 -6.45
CA GLU A 35 -12.71 25.19 -7.51
C GLU A 35 -11.59 24.14 -7.40
N SER A 36 -10.38 24.56 -6.99
CA SER A 36 -9.25 23.64 -6.79
C SER A 36 -9.50 22.66 -5.64
N ASN A 37 -10.15 23.12 -4.57
CA ASN A 37 -10.39 22.31 -3.38
C ASN A 37 -11.51 21.29 -3.61
N GLN A 38 -12.57 21.68 -4.34
CA GLN A 38 -13.66 20.77 -4.69
C GLN A 38 -13.18 19.64 -5.62
N SER A 39 -12.37 19.97 -6.63
CA SER A 39 -11.81 18.99 -7.57
C SER A 39 -10.80 18.03 -6.91
N GLU A 40 -10.00 18.52 -5.97
CA GLU A 40 -9.07 17.70 -5.18
C GLU A 40 -9.82 16.74 -4.22
N ILE A 41 -10.88 17.21 -3.57
CA ILE A 41 -11.77 16.39 -2.72
C ILE A 41 -12.47 15.29 -3.54
N ASP A 42 -13.01 15.63 -4.71
CA ASP A 42 -13.70 14.68 -5.58
C ASP A 42 -12.73 13.61 -6.10
N HIS A 43 -11.53 14.00 -6.51
CA HIS A 43 -10.49 13.07 -6.95
C HIS A 43 -10.05 12.13 -5.81
N HIS A 44 -9.81 12.67 -4.62
CA HIS A 44 -9.46 11.87 -3.44
C HIS A 44 -10.59 10.88 -3.09
N HIS A 45 -11.85 11.30 -3.11
CA HIS A 45 -12.96 10.39 -2.84
C HIS A 45 -13.04 9.24 -3.87
N VAL A 46 -12.76 9.53 -5.14
CA VAL A 46 -12.72 8.50 -6.20
C VAL A 46 -11.56 7.53 -6.01
N LEU A 47 -10.35 8.01 -5.71
CA LEU A 47 -9.19 7.17 -5.46
C LEU A 47 -9.35 6.26 -4.24
N HIS A 48 -9.95 6.77 -3.16
CA HIS A 48 -10.16 6.00 -1.93
C HIS A 48 -11.45 5.16 -1.94
N SER A 49 -12.06 4.99 -3.13
CA SER A 49 -13.25 4.16 -3.32
C SER A 49 -12.89 2.71 -3.67
N LEU A 50 -13.91 1.83 -3.72
CA LEU A 50 -13.77 0.48 -4.25
C LEU A 50 -13.18 0.49 -5.66
N ASN A 51 -13.63 1.39 -6.54
CA ASN A 51 -13.10 1.47 -7.90
C ASN A 51 -11.62 1.87 -7.90
N GLY A 52 -11.22 2.79 -7.01
CA GLY A 52 -9.84 3.20 -6.85
C GLY A 52 -8.94 2.06 -6.36
N LEU A 53 -9.40 1.28 -5.37
CA LEU A 53 -8.71 0.06 -4.94
C LEU A 53 -8.54 -0.95 -6.09
N LEU A 54 -9.59 -1.17 -6.87
CA LEU A 54 -9.56 -2.11 -7.99
C LEU A 54 -8.73 -1.61 -9.18
N SER A 55 -8.53 -0.29 -9.31
CA SER A 55 -7.71 0.31 -10.38
C SER A 55 -6.22 0.38 -10.05
N ILE A 56 -5.78 -0.02 -8.86
CA ILE A 56 -4.33 -0.13 -8.57
C ILE A 56 -3.76 -1.27 -9.42
N ASP A 57 -2.92 -0.91 -10.39
CA ASP A 57 -2.29 -1.86 -11.30
C ASP A 57 -1.31 -2.79 -10.59
N SER A 58 -1.27 -4.04 -11.05
CA SER A 58 -0.23 -4.99 -10.66
C SER A 58 0.96 -4.88 -11.62
N TRP A 59 2.16 -4.75 -11.06
CA TRP A 59 3.40 -4.64 -11.83
C TRP A 59 4.59 -5.18 -11.02
N ASN A 60 5.67 -5.54 -11.71
CA ASN A 60 6.85 -6.12 -11.07
C ASN A 60 8.14 -5.68 -11.77
N HIS A 61 8.95 -4.92 -11.05
CA HIS A 61 10.31 -4.52 -11.43
C HIS A 61 11.37 -5.09 -10.48
N PHE A 62 10.99 -5.97 -9.55
CA PHE A 62 11.94 -6.65 -8.68
C PHE A 62 12.82 -7.57 -9.52
N SER A 63 14.13 -7.38 -9.39
CA SER A 63 15.15 -8.19 -10.05
C SER A 63 15.81 -9.16 -9.07
N HIS A 64 16.39 -8.63 -7.98
CA HIS A 64 17.11 -9.42 -6.97
C HIS A 64 17.32 -8.63 -5.67
N GLN A 65 17.54 -9.36 -4.58
CA GLN A 65 18.14 -8.85 -3.35
C GLN A 65 19.59 -8.40 -3.58
N PRO A 66 20.14 -7.52 -2.74
CA PRO A 66 21.55 -7.09 -2.84
C PRO A 66 22.56 -8.19 -2.51
N TYR A 67 22.13 -9.30 -1.89
CA TYR A 67 23.01 -10.42 -1.51
C TYR A 67 22.47 -11.73 -2.08
N ASN A 68 23.38 -12.55 -2.61
CA ASN A 68 23.09 -13.91 -3.09
C ASN A 68 23.60 -15.00 -2.13
N ASP A 69 24.21 -14.59 -1.00
CA ASP A 69 24.63 -15.50 0.06
C ASP A 69 23.60 -15.46 1.20
N PHE A 70 23.13 -16.64 1.62
CA PHE A 70 22.06 -16.75 2.60
C PHE A 70 22.48 -16.28 3.99
N ASP A 71 23.71 -16.57 4.40
CA ASP A 71 24.20 -16.21 5.73
C ASP A 71 24.40 -14.68 5.82
N ILE A 72 24.87 -14.05 4.73
CA ILE A 72 24.94 -12.58 4.65
C ILE A 72 23.52 -11.98 4.70
N LEU A 73 22.57 -12.50 3.92
CA LEU A 73 21.19 -12.01 3.90
C LEU A 73 20.52 -12.16 5.28
N SER A 74 20.68 -13.32 5.92
CA SER A 74 20.15 -13.63 7.25
C SER A 74 20.77 -12.74 8.33
N SER A 75 22.08 -12.48 8.27
CA SER A 75 22.77 -11.60 9.24
C SER A 75 22.24 -10.16 9.26
N LYS A 76 21.65 -9.70 8.14
CA LYS A 76 21.08 -8.35 7.98
C LYS A 76 19.57 -8.31 8.23
N ALA A 77 18.93 -9.46 8.33
CA ALA A 77 17.48 -9.57 8.37
C ALA A 77 16.84 -8.84 9.56
N HIS A 78 17.45 -8.90 10.76
CA HIS A 78 16.91 -8.22 11.94
C HIS A 78 16.94 -6.70 11.81
N GLN A 79 18.00 -6.14 11.21
CA GLN A 79 18.08 -4.70 10.97
C GLN A 79 17.04 -4.25 9.95
N ALA A 80 16.88 -5.01 8.85
CA ALA A 80 15.86 -4.76 7.84
C ALA A 80 14.44 -4.89 8.40
N GLN A 81 14.18 -5.91 9.22
CA GLN A 81 12.89 -6.09 9.88
C GLN A 81 12.58 -4.91 10.81
N HIS A 82 13.53 -4.45 11.62
CA HIS A 82 13.31 -3.30 12.50
C HIS A 82 13.03 -2.01 11.71
N GLU A 83 13.76 -1.78 10.62
CA GLU A 83 13.50 -0.66 9.71
C GLU A 83 12.09 -0.73 9.12
N LEU A 84 11.71 -1.89 8.58
CA LEU A 84 10.39 -2.15 8.01
C LEU A 84 9.27 -1.91 9.03
N GLU A 85 9.42 -2.42 10.25
CA GLU A 85 8.43 -2.26 11.31
C GLU A 85 8.17 -0.79 11.66
N ASN A 86 9.23 0.04 11.64
CA ASN A 86 9.08 1.47 11.90
C ASN A 86 8.30 2.17 10.79
N ILE A 87 8.61 1.86 9.52
CA ILE A 87 7.86 2.38 8.36
C ILE A 87 6.39 1.96 8.45
N CYS A 88 6.11 0.68 8.69
CA CYS A 88 4.73 0.19 8.79
C CYS A 88 3.97 0.81 9.97
N LYS A 89 4.62 1.06 11.12
CA LYS A 89 4.00 1.77 12.25
C LYS A 89 3.63 3.21 11.90
N GLN A 90 4.50 3.92 11.18
CA GLN A 90 4.22 5.28 10.71
C GLN A 90 3.06 5.30 9.70
N THR A 91 3.10 4.40 8.72
CA THR A 91 2.01 4.18 7.77
C THR A 91 0.69 3.92 8.49
N ALA A 92 0.70 3.07 9.52
CA ALA A 92 -0.51 2.72 10.25
C ALA A 92 -1.15 3.89 11.00
N LEU A 93 -0.33 4.80 11.53
CA LEU A 93 -0.82 6.05 12.15
C LEU A 93 -1.46 6.98 11.11
N ILE A 94 -0.88 7.08 9.91
CA ILE A 94 -1.39 7.93 8.82
C ILE A 94 -2.73 7.39 8.28
N SER A 95 -2.83 6.07 8.19
CA SER A 95 -3.94 5.41 7.50
C SER A 95 -5.01 4.83 8.43
N ASN A 96 -4.99 5.17 9.73
CA ASN A 96 -5.88 4.59 10.75
C ASN A 96 -5.96 3.04 10.68
N SER A 97 -4.81 2.39 10.51
CA SER A 97 -4.71 0.93 10.37
C SER A 97 -3.88 0.31 11.50
N GLN A 98 -3.75 -1.01 11.50
CA GLN A 98 -3.02 -1.76 12.52
C GLN A 98 -1.90 -2.58 11.89
N THR A 99 -0.77 -2.68 12.57
CA THR A 99 0.36 -3.51 12.11
C THR A 99 0.37 -4.88 12.78
N GLN A 100 0.68 -5.92 12.02
CA GLN A 100 0.94 -7.27 12.52
C GLN A 100 2.36 -7.70 12.10
N PHE A 101 3.18 -8.08 13.08
CA PHE A 101 4.57 -8.47 12.87
C PHE A 101 4.82 -9.89 13.36
N ALA A 102 5.35 -10.73 12.47
CA ALA A 102 5.79 -12.09 12.80
C ALA A 102 7.32 -12.19 12.91
N GLY A 103 8.02 -11.05 12.87
CA GLY A 103 9.48 -10.96 12.84
C GLY A 103 10.11 -11.52 11.57
N VAL A 104 11.44 -11.64 11.63
CA VAL A 104 12.26 -12.21 10.55
C VAL A 104 11.79 -13.63 10.23
N LYS A 105 11.80 -13.98 8.94
CA LYS A 105 11.48 -15.34 8.51
C LYS A 105 12.47 -16.33 9.12
N ASN A 106 11.96 -17.38 9.76
CA ASN A 106 12.78 -18.46 10.29
C ASN A 106 13.69 -19.05 9.19
N ASN A 107 14.95 -19.31 9.53
CA ASN A 107 15.98 -19.72 8.59
C ASN A 107 15.68 -21.06 7.90
N GLU A 108 15.12 -22.04 8.60
CA GLU A 108 14.77 -23.34 8.02
C GLU A 108 13.66 -23.16 6.98
N ARG A 109 12.63 -22.37 7.31
CA ARG A 109 11.56 -22.03 6.35
C ARG A 109 12.06 -21.22 5.16
N ALA A 110 13.05 -20.35 5.36
CA ALA A 110 13.67 -19.59 4.29
C ALA A 110 14.44 -20.50 3.33
N LYS A 111 15.25 -21.43 3.85
CA LYS A 111 16.00 -22.41 3.05
C LYS A 111 15.06 -23.33 2.26
N ILE A 112 14.01 -23.85 2.90
CA ILE A 112 12.99 -24.67 2.22
C ILE A 112 12.35 -23.88 1.06
N LYS A 113 11.99 -22.61 1.28
CA LYS A 113 11.42 -21.76 0.23
C LYS A 113 12.40 -21.53 -0.93
N ILE A 114 13.67 -21.27 -0.61
CA ILE A 114 14.71 -21.09 -1.62
C ILE A 114 14.83 -22.33 -2.51
N GLU A 115 14.88 -23.51 -1.91
CA GLU A 115 15.00 -24.78 -2.63
C GLU A 115 13.75 -25.12 -3.45
N GLN A 116 12.57 -25.02 -2.84
CA GLN A 116 11.32 -25.53 -3.43
C GLN A 116 10.61 -24.53 -4.36
N GLU A 117 10.69 -23.23 -4.07
CA GLU A 117 9.93 -22.20 -4.78
C GLU A 117 10.81 -21.27 -5.61
N LEU A 118 12.09 -21.10 -5.25
CA LEU A 118 12.99 -20.13 -5.88
C LEU A 118 14.14 -20.79 -6.66
N SER A 119 14.05 -22.10 -6.93
CA SER A 119 15.05 -22.85 -7.71
C SER A 119 16.49 -22.67 -7.20
N GLY A 120 16.66 -22.59 -5.87
CA GLY A 120 17.96 -22.40 -5.22
C GLY A 120 18.49 -20.95 -5.22
N GLN A 121 17.75 -19.98 -5.78
CA GLN A 121 18.22 -18.60 -5.90
C GLN A 121 17.94 -17.79 -4.62
N VAL A 122 18.97 -17.64 -3.79
CA VAL A 122 18.90 -16.88 -2.52
C VAL A 122 18.49 -15.43 -2.75
N ASN A 123 19.05 -14.80 -3.79
CA ASN A 123 18.75 -13.41 -4.11
C ASN A 123 17.30 -13.17 -4.57
N GLN A 124 16.49 -14.22 -4.76
CA GLN A 124 15.05 -14.11 -5.03
C GLN A 124 14.20 -14.14 -3.75
N LEU A 125 14.79 -14.35 -2.56
CA LEU A 125 14.05 -14.40 -1.31
C LEU A 125 13.64 -12.99 -0.85
N THR A 126 12.38 -12.62 -1.05
CA THR A 126 11.87 -11.26 -0.76
C THR A 126 11.26 -11.09 0.65
N ASP A 127 10.89 -12.19 1.31
CA ASP A 127 10.14 -12.18 2.56
C ASP A 127 11.00 -12.55 3.78
N ILE A 128 12.31 -12.26 3.72
CA ILE A 128 13.21 -12.41 4.87
C ILE A 128 12.84 -11.40 5.98
N ALA A 129 12.56 -10.14 5.58
CA ALA A 129 11.88 -9.12 6.37
C ALA A 129 10.47 -8.94 5.81
N ARG A 130 9.48 -8.96 6.68
CA ARG A 130 8.07 -8.93 6.27
C ARG A 130 7.18 -8.28 7.32
N ALA A 131 6.13 -7.61 6.83
CA ALA A 131 5.14 -6.96 7.67
C ALA A 131 3.75 -7.06 7.06
N THR A 132 2.75 -6.91 7.93
CA THR A 132 1.36 -6.82 7.52
C THR A 132 0.76 -5.54 8.10
N VAL A 133 0.01 -4.82 7.27
CA VAL A 133 -0.82 -3.68 7.66
C VAL A 133 -2.27 -4.05 7.39
N VAL A 134 -3.13 -3.89 8.40
CA VAL A 134 -4.53 -4.31 8.38
C VAL A 134 -5.40 -3.08 8.58
N ALA A 135 -6.20 -2.75 7.57
CA ALA A 135 -7.17 -1.67 7.59
C ALA A 135 -8.59 -2.21 7.82
N ASP A 136 -9.41 -1.43 8.52
CA ASP A 136 -10.82 -1.77 8.74
C ASP A 136 -11.70 -1.34 7.55
N SER A 137 -11.21 -0.45 6.68
CA SER A 137 -11.95 0.10 5.54
C SER A 137 -11.11 0.17 4.25
N ILE A 138 -11.78 0.24 3.09
CA ILE A 138 -11.13 0.44 1.79
C ILE A 138 -10.37 1.79 1.74
N PRO A 139 -10.95 2.92 2.16
CA PRO A 139 -10.22 4.19 2.18
C PRO A 139 -8.91 4.12 2.97
N ASP A 140 -8.94 3.53 4.16
CA ASP A 140 -7.76 3.37 5.02
C ASP A 140 -6.70 2.46 4.38
N LEU A 141 -7.12 1.41 3.68
CA LEU A 141 -6.23 0.52 2.94
C LEU A 141 -5.51 1.26 1.79
N VAL A 142 -6.26 2.07 1.02
CA VAL A 142 -5.69 2.89 -0.07
C VAL A 142 -4.74 3.95 0.49
N THR A 143 -5.11 4.62 1.58
CA THR A 143 -4.21 5.56 2.28
C THR A 143 -2.91 4.89 2.72
N ALA A 144 -2.97 3.65 3.23
CA ALA A 144 -1.77 2.89 3.61
C ALA A 144 -0.88 2.60 2.39
N TYR A 145 -1.48 2.21 1.26
CA TYR A 145 -0.76 1.98 0.00
C TYR A 145 -0.04 3.25 -0.48
N GLU A 146 -0.73 4.39 -0.52
CA GLU A 146 -0.15 5.65 -0.96
C GLU A 146 0.97 6.15 -0.02
N ALA A 147 0.78 6.00 1.30
CA ALA A 147 1.80 6.36 2.27
C ALA A 147 3.08 5.55 2.08
N LEU A 148 2.98 4.23 1.87
CA LEU A 148 4.13 3.37 1.59
C LEU A 148 4.83 3.73 0.29
N ASN A 149 4.06 4.07 -0.76
CA ASN A 149 4.61 4.48 -2.04
C ASN A 149 5.40 5.80 -1.97
N ARG A 150 5.07 6.67 -0.99
CA ARG A 150 5.79 7.92 -0.72
C ARG A 150 7.02 7.74 0.16
N GLU A 151 6.97 6.82 1.12
CA GLU A 151 8.03 6.63 2.13
C GLU A 151 9.10 5.62 1.72
N THR A 152 8.80 4.77 0.74
CA THR A 152 9.69 3.68 0.31
C THR A 152 9.86 3.66 -1.21
N THR A 153 10.86 2.93 -1.69
CA THR A 153 10.96 2.61 -3.12
C THR A 153 10.23 1.30 -3.38
N VAL A 154 9.00 1.38 -3.88
CA VAL A 154 8.22 0.20 -4.27
C VAL A 154 8.81 -0.37 -5.56
N VAL A 155 9.11 -1.67 -5.57
CA VAL A 155 9.68 -2.39 -6.72
C VAL A 155 8.73 -3.42 -7.30
N SER A 156 7.65 -3.76 -6.60
CA SER A 156 6.54 -4.56 -7.15
C SER A 156 5.25 -4.33 -6.39
N VAL A 157 4.13 -4.35 -7.12
CA VAL A 157 2.78 -4.33 -6.61
C VAL A 157 2.02 -5.54 -7.17
N THR A 158 1.38 -6.31 -6.30
CA THR A 158 0.41 -7.35 -6.70
C THR A 158 -0.91 -7.05 -6.00
N ASN A 159 -1.92 -6.64 -6.77
CA ASN A 159 -3.25 -6.34 -6.27
C ASN A 159 -4.18 -7.53 -6.47
N ARG A 160 -4.40 -8.30 -5.40
CA ARG A 160 -5.33 -9.44 -5.41
C ARG A 160 -6.76 -9.05 -5.07
N PHE A 161 -7.06 -7.77 -4.85
CA PHE A 161 -8.44 -7.30 -4.81
C PHE A 161 -9.04 -7.22 -6.22
N SER A 162 -8.27 -6.81 -7.22
CA SER A 162 -8.70 -6.83 -8.62
C SER A 162 -8.61 -8.23 -9.24
N GLN A 163 -7.56 -9.00 -8.91
CA GLN A 163 -7.37 -10.37 -9.40
C GLN A 163 -7.11 -11.35 -8.24
N PRO A 164 -8.16 -11.89 -7.60
CA PRO A 164 -8.02 -12.76 -6.43
C PRO A 164 -7.27 -14.05 -6.75
N ALA A 165 -6.62 -14.62 -5.73
CA ALA A 165 -6.01 -15.95 -5.86
C ALA A 165 -7.08 -17.03 -6.12
N LYS A 166 -6.67 -18.22 -6.59
CA LYS A 166 -7.58 -19.36 -6.79
C LYS A 166 -8.36 -19.75 -5.52
N SER A 167 -7.80 -19.49 -4.34
CA SER A 167 -8.45 -19.70 -3.05
C SER A 167 -9.53 -18.67 -2.72
N GLY A 168 -9.65 -17.59 -3.48
CA GLY A 168 -10.44 -16.39 -3.17
C GLY A 168 -9.69 -15.33 -2.35
N TYR A 169 -8.47 -15.62 -1.90
CA TYR A 169 -7.65 -14.72 -1.08
C TYR A 169 -7.33 -13.38 -1.78
N ARG A 170 -7.34 -12.29 -1.00
CA ARG A 170 -7.17 -10.90 -1.44
C ARG A 170 -6.22 -10.12 -0.53
N ASP A 171 -5.37 -9.31 -1.12
CA ASP A 171 -4.44 -8.38 -0.48
C ASP A 171 -3.85 -7.43 -1.53
N ILE A 172 -3.16 -6.39 -1.09
CA ILE A 172 -2.12 -5.76 -1.90
C ILE A 172 -0.79 -6.23 -1.33
N LYS A 173 -0.02 -6.99 -2.11
CA LYS A 173 1.37 -7.33 -1.76
C LYS A 173 2.29 -6.33 -2.42
N LEU A 174 3.15 -5.72 -1.62
CA LEU A 174 4.21 -4.82 -2.04
C LEU A 174 5.57 -5.46 -1.79
N LEU A 175 6.48 -5.27 -2.74
CA LEU A 175 7.91 -5.41 -2.50
C LEU A 175 8.52 -4.02 -2.46
N VAL A 176 9.26 -3.73 -1.40
CA VAL A 176 9.87 -2.41 -1.19
C VAL A 176 11.36 -2.53 -0.94
N GLU A 177 12.17 -1.67 -1.55
CA GLU A 177 13.56 -1.45 -1.14
C GLU A 177 13.56 -0.57 0.11
N LEU A 178 14.16 -1.08 1.18
CA LEU A 178 14.29 -0.35 2.43
C LEU A 178 15.34 0.77 2.31
N PRO A 179 15.04 2.02 2.72
CA PRO A 179 15.91 3.17 2.49
C PRO A 179 17.35 3.02 3.05
N LYS A 180 17.51 2.43 4.23
CA LYS A 180 18.78 2.32 4.95
C LYS A 180 19.48 1.00 4.67
N THR A 181 18.80 -0.13 4.89
CA THR A 181 19.43 -1.45 4.72
C THR A 181 19.56 -1.88 3.27
N LYS A 182 18.80 -1.28 2.35
CA LYS A 182 18.75 -1.63 0.92
C LYS A 182 18.28 -3.05 0.61
N LEU A 183 17.80 -3.78 1.62
CA LEU A 183 17.15 -5.07 1.41
C LEU A 183 15.75 -4.85 0.83
N ILE A 184 15.31 -5.81 0.02
CA ILE A 184 13.92 -5.91 -0.39
C ILE A 184 13.13 -6.59 0.75
N ALA A 185 12.02 -5.98 1.12
CA ALA A 185 11.09 -6.48 2.11
C ALA A 185 9.70 -6.66 1.52
N GLU A 186 8.91 -7.54 2.13
CA GLU A 186 7.52 -7.78 1.74
C GLU A 186 6.55 -7.08 2.70
N ILE A 187 5.61 -6.31 2.16
CA ILE A 187 4.48 -5.75 2.92
C ILE A 187 3.19 -6.31 2.34
N GLN A 188 2.31 -6.79 3.20
CA GLN A 188 0.96 -7.22 2.84
C GLN A 188 -0.05 -6.23 3.42
N LEU A 189 -0.87 -5.62 2.57
CA LEU A 189 -1.99 -4.79 2.97
C LEU A 189 -3.28 -5.61 2.92
N HIS A 190 -3.98 -5.67 4.05
CA HIS A 190 -5.20 -6.45 4.22
C HIS A 190 -6.36 -5.60 4.69
N LEU A 191 -7.56 -6.00 4.27
CA LEU A 191 -8.78 -5.66 4.97
C LEU A 191 -9.00 -6.61 6.15
N LYS A 192 -9.54 -6.09 7.25
CA LYS A 192 -9.71 -6.81 8.53
C LYS A 192 -10.39 -8.16 8.39
N ASP A 193 -11.55 -8.26 7.74
CA ASP A 193 -12.28 -9.53 7.62
C ASP A 193 -11.50 -10.56 6.80
N ILE A 194 -10.73 -10.11 5.80
CA ILE A 194 -9.87 -10.98 4.99
C ILE A 194 -8.68 -11.50 5.83
N ALA A 195 -8.08 -10.62 6.65
CA ALA A 195 -7.01 -11.01 7.56
C ALA A 195 -7.51 -12.01 8.63
N ASP A 196 -8.74 -11.85 9.12
CA ASP A 196 -9.35 -12.75 10.10
C ASP A 196 -9.61 -14.14 9.52
N VAL A 197 -10.08 -14.23 8.27
CA VAL A 197 -10.21 -15.52 7.57
C VAL A 197 -8.85 -16.20 7.42
N LYS A 198 -7.86 -15.47 6.91
CA LYS A 198 -6.47 -15.94 6.69
C LYS A 198 -5.84 -16.49 7.96
N ASN A 199 -6.01 -15.79 9.08
CA ASN A 199 -5.41 -16.16 10.37
C ASN A 199 -6.29 -17.13 11.18
N GLY A 200 -7.51 -17.41 10.72
CA GLY A 200 -8.50 -18.25 11.38
C GLY A 200 -8.65 -19.62 10.72
N VAL A 201 -9.88 -19.92 10.27
CA VAL A 201 -10.25 -21.23 9.72
C VAL A 201 -9.48 -21.56 8.44
N GLU A 202 -9.20 -20.57 7.60
CA GLU A 202 -8.53 -20.82 6.33
C GLU A 202 -7.06 -21.20 6.50
N HIS A 203 -6.41 -20.78 7.58
CA HIS A 203 -5.03 -21.18 7.87
C HIS A 203 -4.85 -22.70 7.86
N LYS A 204 -5.77 -23.44 8.49
CA LYS A 204 -5.74 -24.91 8.53
C LYS A 204 -5.98 -25.54 7.17
N ILE A 205 -6.87 -24.95 6.38
CA ILE A 205 -7.17 -25.39 5.01
C ILE A 205 -5.92 -25.22 4.14
N TYR A 206 -5.25 -24.07 4.27
CA TYR A 206 -4.02 -23.76 3.57
C TYR A 206 -2.90 -24.75 3.93
N GLU A 207 -2.68 -25.02 5.23
CA GLU A 207 -1.67 -25.99 5.69
C GLU A 207 -1.93 -27.40 5.13
N GLU A 208 -3.19 -27.84 5.09
CA GLU A 208 -3.57 -29.13 4.55
C GLU A 208 -3.31 -29.22 3.04
N ILE A 209 -3.71 -28.20 2.28
CA ILE A 209 -3.41 -28.10 0.84
C ILE A 209 -1.90 -28.11 0.61
N GLN A 210 -1.15 -27.32 1.36
CA GLN A 210 0.31 -27.24 1.22
C GLN A 210 0.98 -28.58 1.56
N SER A 211 0.47 -29.32 2.54
CA SER A 211 0.97 -30.65 2.87
C SER A 211 0.74 -31.65 1.73
N MET A 212 -0.43 -31.62 1.08
CA MET A 212 -0.73 -32.48 -0.07
C MET A 212 0.15 -32.13 -1.27
N GLU A 213 0.28 -30.85 -1.60
CA GLU A 213 1.14 -30.35 -2.69
C GLU A 213 2.61 -30.75 -2.45
N ARG A 214 3.10 -30.59 -1.21
CA ARG A 214 4.47 -30.98 -0.83
C ARG A 214 4.70 -32.48 -0.96
N LEU A 215 3.75 -33.30 -0.52
CA LEU A 215 3.86 -34.76 -0.62
C LEU A 215 3.94 -35.19 -2.08
N ALA A 216 3.04 -34.69 -2.94
CA ALA A 216 3.04 -35.00 -4.36
C ALA A 216 4.32 -34.56 -5.07
N PHE A 217 4.87 -33.39 -4.69
CA PHE A 217 6.15 -32.91 -5.19
C PHE A 217 7.32 -33.81 -4.79
N VAL A 218 7.42 -34.19 -3.51
CA VAL A 218 8.50 -35.07 -3.00
C VAL A 218 8.43 -36.45 -3.63
N GLU A 219 7.22 -36.99 -3.82
CA GLU A 219 7.01 -38.27 -4.47
C GLU A 219 7.07 -38.21 -6.00
N ASN A 220 7.25 -37.00 -6.56
CA ASN A 220 7.28 -36.73 -8.00
C ASN A 220 6.10 -37.37 -8.76
N ARG A 221 4.88 -37.20 -8.23
CA ARG A 221 3.64 -37.72 -8.81
C ARG A 221 2.54 -36.68 -8.82
N THR A 222 1.47 -36.97 -9.56
CA THR A 222 0.22 -36.22 -9.46
C THR A 222 -0.59 -36.67 -8.24
N PHE A 223 -1.62 -35.90 -7.90
CA PHE A 223 -2.60 -36.30 -6.90
C PHE A 223 -3.31 -37.59 -7.29
N THR A 224 -3.61 -38.41 -6.29
CA THR A 224 -4.57 -39.51 -6.38
C THR A 224 -5.99 -38.96 -6.52
N GLU A 225 -6.94 -39.76 -6.98
CA GLU A 225 -8.35 -39.34 -7.09
C GLU A 225 -8.93 -38.84 -5.75
N PHE A 226 -8.54 -39.47 -4.64
CA PHE A 226 -8.97 -39.05 -3.30
C PHE A 226 -8.35 -37.72 -2.88
N GLU A 227 -7.06 -37.49 -3.15
CA GLU A 227 -6.40 -36.21 -2.88
C GLU A 227 -6.96 -35.10 -3.76
N GLU A 228 -7.25 -35.37 -5.04
CA GLU A 228 -7.84 -34.40 -5.97
C GLU A 228 -9.24 -33.98 -5.50
N ALA A 229 -10.08 -34.94 -5.08
CA ALA A 229 -11.40 -34.65 -4.53
C ALA A 229 -11.31 -33.83 -3.23
N ARG A 230 -10.34 -34.16 -2.35
CA ARG A 230 -10.10 -33.43 -1.11
C ARG A 230 -9.59 -32.02 -1.38
N PHE A 231 -8.62 -31.86 -2.27
CA PHE A 231 -8.10 -30.57 -2.72
C PHE A 231 -9.20 -29.68 -3.27
N THR A 232 -10.05 -30.21 -4.17
CA THR A 232 -11.17 -29.48 -4.75
C THR A 232 -12.16 -29.00 -3.68
N LYS A 233 -12.50 -29.88 -2.72
CA LYS A 233 -13.39 -29.53 -1.60
C LYS A 233 -12.81 -28.41 -0.73
N LEU A 234 -11.53 -28.51 -0.35
CA LEU A 234 -10.84 -27.51 0.46
C LEU A 234 -10.74 -26.16 -0.27
N ARG A 235 -10.42 -26.17 -1.57
CA ARG A 235 -10.39 -24.97 -2.41
C ARG A 235 -11.76 -24.30 -2.47
N GLY A 236 -12.84 -25.07 -2.64
CA GLY A 236 -14.21 -24.55 -2.62
C GLY A 236 -14.56 -23.90 -1.28
N LEU A 237 -14.21 -24.55 -0.16
CA LEU A 237 -14.43 -23.99 1.18
C LEU A 237 -13.66 -22.67 1.39
N SER A 238 -12.38 -22.65 1.02
CA SER A 238 -11.57 -21.43 1.08
C SER A 238 -12.20 -20.29 0.26
N GLN A 239 -12.67 -20.60 -0.96
CA GLN A 239 -13.29 -19.62 -1.83
C GLN A 239 -14.56 -19.04 -1.20
N SER A 240 -15.41 -19.87 -0.58
CA SER A 240 -16.59 -19.40 0.14
C SER A 240 -16.24 -18.49 1.32
N LEU A 241 -15.22 -18.85 2.11
CA LEU A 241 -14.79 -18.04 3.25
C LEU A 241 -14.34 -16.64 2.82
N TYR A 242 -13.45 -16.56 1.83
CA TYR A 242 -12.96 -15.27 1.33
C TYR A 242 -14.02 -14.47 0.56
N THR A 243 -14.93 -15.15 -0.14
CA THR A 243 -16.06 -14.47 -0.80
C THR A 243 -16.94 -13.80 0.24
N ASN A 244 -17.31 -14.50 1.31
CA ASN A 244 -18.15 -13.95 2.37
C ASN A 244 -17.48 -12.76 3.06
N ALA A 245 -16.20 -12.85 3.40
CA ALA A 245 -15.45 -11.74 3.99
C ALA A 245 -15.32 -10.54 3.03
N TRP A 246 -15.22 -10.77 1.73
CA TRP A 246 -15.15 -9.69 0.74
C TRP A 246 -16.49 -8.95 0.58
N GLN A 247 -17.63 -9.66 0.69
CA GLN A 247 -18.96 -9.06 0.54
C GLN A 247 -19.22 -7.93 1.56
N SER A 248 -18.64 -7.99 2.76
CA SER A 248 -18.75 -6.93 3.78
C SER A 248 -18.30 -5.55 3.29
N TYR A 249 -17.41 -5.50 2.27
CA TYR A 249 -16.83 -4.28 1.74
C TYR A 249 -17.48 -3.79 0.45
N LEU A 250 -18.41 -4.57 -0.11
CA LEU A 250 -19.13 -4.17 -1.30
C LEU A 250 -20.33 -3.30 -0.91
N PRO A 251 -20.67 -2.27 -1.71
CA PRO A 251 -21.90 -1.54 -1.50
C PRO A 251 -23.07 -2.54 -1.55
N ALA A 252 -23.98 -2.44 -0.58
CA ALA A 252 -25.20 -3.22 -0.59
C ALA A 252 -25.88 -3.01 -1.95
N GLN A 253 -26.10 -4.10 -2.70
CA GLN A 253 -27.00 -4.04 -3.84
C GLN A 253 -28.34 -3.59 -3.28
N ALA A 254 -28.74 -2.35 -3.59
CA ALA A 254 -30.11 -1.93 -3.36
C ALA A 254 -30.97 -2.89 -4.19
N PHE A 255 -31.61 -3.84 -3.51
CA PHE A 255 -32.59 -4.72 -4.13
C PHE A 255 -33.66 -3.80 -4.71
N ALA A 256 -33.70 -3.71 -6.04
CA ALA A 256 -34.79 -3.13 -6.80
C ALA A 256 -35.97 -4.11 -6.84
#